data_AF-A0A1Y4NKR8-F1
#
_entry.id   AF-A0A1Y4NKR8-F1
#
_cell.length_a   1.000
_cell.length_b   1.000
_cell.length_c   1.000
_cell.angle_alpha   90.00
_cell.angle_beta   90.00
_cell.angle_gamma   90.00
#
_symmetry.space_group_name_H-M   'P 1'
#
loop_
_entity.id
_entity.type
_entity.pdbx_description
1 polymer ?
#
loop_
_entity_poly.entity_id
_entity_poly.type
_entity_poly.pdbx_seq_one_letter_code
_entity_poly.pdbx_strand_id
1 'polypeptide(L)'
;MVFAARMTQRGHRIRGMDNLMELYEKTFTDDTVEAISSLPHPAVQKFAAITVAVTGASRRFLAQITRHQKEVQFMSASLQYSNYAGQADFAVPYEIMASPREIREMYLESCRKGMDCYEKLCGAGIGHDAAGYVASQGLRNVLLISATPYQWKHMIGQRVCRRNTDETRIVMLKIWKELSALSPIFFAPPFTGPFCQREQCLEGKMACGRKLGKEMRSDDILRADYPLLYTAEKRAADES
;
A
#
# COMPACT_ATOMS: atom_id res chain seq x y z
N MET A 1 -3.47 -15.37 -13.96
CA MET A 1 -2.08 -15.71 -14.35
C MET A 1 -1.99 -17.12 -14.94
N VAL A 2 -2.31 -18.18 -14.18
CA VAL A 2 -2.12 -19.59 -14.63
C VAL A 2 -2.87 -19.92 -15.92
N PHE A 3 -4.13 -19.49 -16.03
CA PHE A 3 -4.92 -19.61 -17.26
C PHE A 3 -4.18 -19.05 -18.48
N ALA A 4 -3.73 -17.79 -18.42
CA ALA A 4 -3.03 -17.14 -19.53
C ALA A 4 -1.75 -17.88 -19.92
N ALA A 5 -0.97 -18.37 -18.95
CA ALA A 5 0.23 -19.17 -19.22
C ALA A 5 -0.10 -20.53 -19.89
N ARG A 6 -1.18 -21.20 -19.45
CA ARG A 6 -1.62 -22.45 -20.09
C ARG A 6 -2.14 -22.20 -21.51
N MET A 7 -2.86 -21.10 -21.71
CA MET A 7 -3.40 -20.71 -23.02
C MET A 7 -2.28 -20.50 -24.04
N THR A 8 -1.20 -19.78 -23.68
CA THR A 8 -0.07 -19.55 -24.59
C THR A 8 0.67 -20.84 -24.95
N GLN A 9 0.75 -21.81 -24.04
CA GLN A 9 1.41 -23.09 -24.29
C GLN A 9 0.53 -24.13 -24.98
N ARG A 10 -0.80 -24.01 -24.90
CA ARG A 10 -1.76 -25.03 -25.35
C ARG A 10 -2.78 -24.51 -26.37
N GLY A 11 -2.51 -23.37 -27.00
CA GLY A 11 -3.43 -22.73 -27.96
C GLY A 11 -3.93 -23.66 -29.08
N HIS A 12 -3.09 -24.59 -29.56
CA HIS A 12 -3.46 -25.59 -30.57
C HIS A 12 -4.62 -26.52 -30.16
N ARG A 13 -4.95 -26.60 -28.86
CA ARG A 13 -6.06 -27.42 -28.33
C ARG A 13 -7.36 -26.63 -28.16
N ILE A 14 -7.32 -25.30 -28.33
CA ILE A 14 -8.46 -24.42 -28.15
C ILE A 14 -9.10 -24.20 -29.52
N ARG A 15 -10.17 -24.96 -29.83
CA ARG A 15 -10.86 -24.87 -31.13
C ARG A 15 -12.07 -23.92 -31.11
N GLY A 16 -12.49 -23.48 -29.92
CA GLY A 16 -13.63 -22.60 -29.72
C GLY A 16 -13.78 -22.17 -28.25
N MET A 17 -14.85 -21.44 -27.95
CA MET A 17 -15.08 -20.86 -26.63
C MET A 17 -15.22 -21.91 -25.53
N ASP A 18 -15.88 -23.04 -25.81
CA ASP A 18 -16.07 -24.12 -24.82
C ASP A 18 -14.73 -24.67 -24.32
N ASN A 19 -13.76 -24.89 -25.22
CA ASN A 19 -12.42 -25.35 -24.84
C ASN A 19 -11.64 -24.28 -24.05
N LEU A 20 -11.88 -23.00 -24.35
CA LEU A 20 -11.25 -21.89 -23.63
C LEU A 20 -11.78 -21.79 -22.19
N MET A 21 -13.10 -21.92 -22.03
CA MET A 21 -13.75 -21.91 -20.72
C MET A 21 -13.33 -23.10 -19.87
N GLU A 22 -13.26 -24.31 -20.45
CA GLU A 22 -12.71 -25.49 -19.77
C GLU A 22 -11.28 -25.25 -19.27
N LEU A 23 -10.45 -24.55 -20.07
CA LEU A 23 -9.08 -24.20 -19.67
C LEU A 23 -9.05 -23.13 -18.58
N TYR A 24 -9.98 -22.18 -18.59
CA TYR A 24 -10.11 -21.11 -17.60
C TYR A 24 -10.51 -21.65 -16.22
N GLU A 25 -11.50 -22.53 -16.19
CA GLU A 25 -12.02 -23.15 -14.96
C GLU A 25 -11.10 -24.23 -14.39
N LYS A 26 -10.15 -24.72 -15.19
CA LYS A 26 -9.21 -25.74 -14.76
C LYS A 26 -8.39 -25.29 -13.55
N THR A 27 -8.55 -25.99 -12.44
CA THR A 27 -7.78 -25.80 -11.22
C THR A 27 -6.28 -25.96 -11.44
N PHE A 28 -5.49 -25.47 -10.49
CA PHE A 28 -4.03 -25.54 -10.52
C PHE A 28 -3.50 -25.76 -9.12
N THR A 29 -2.28 -26.29 -9.04
CA THR A 29 -1.57 -26.50 -7.79
C THR A 29 -0.73 -25.28 -7.43
N ASP A 30 -0.35 -25.24 -6.17
CA ASP A 30 0.62 -24.31 -5.61
C ASP A 30 1.97 -24.35 -6.36
N ASP A 31 2.48 -25.56 -6.65
CA ASP A 31 3.68 -25.75 -7.49
C ASP A 31 3.54 -25.11 -8.88
N THR A 32 2.33 -25.11 -9.45
CA THR A 32 2.09 -24.46 -10.75
C THR A 32 2.22 -22.95 -10.63
N VAL A 33 1.71 -22.36 -9.54
CA VAL A 33 1.83 -20.92 -9.28
C VAL A 33 3.29 -20.54 -9.05
N GLU A 34 4.01 -21.34 -8.27
CA GLU A 34 5.44 -21.14 -8.00
C GLU A 34 6.27 -21.21 -9.29
N ALA A 35 6.08 -22.27 -10.09
CA ALA A 35 6.77 -22.45 -11.36
C ALA A 35 6.51 -21.30 -12.34
N ILE A 36 5.29 -20.75 -12.40
CA ILE A 36 5.01 -19.59 -13.26
C ILE A 36 5.60 -18.30 -12.68
N SER A 37 5.65 -18.18 -11.35
CA SER A 37 6.17 -16.99 -10.66
C SER A 37 7.69 -16.84 -10.77
N SER A 38 8.42 -17.95 -10.92
CA SER A 38 9.87 -17.98 -11.10
C SER A 38 10.31 -17.66 -12.53
N LEU A 39 9.40 -17.73 -13.51
CA LEU A 39 9.72 -17.42 -14.90
C LEU A 39 9.86 -15.90 -15.14
N PRO A 40 10.77 -15.47 -16.03
CA PRO A 40 10.92 -14.08 -16.44
C PRO A 40 9.81 -13.64 -17.42
N HIS A 41 8.56 -14.03 -17.18
CA HIS A 41 7.41 -13.79 -18.04
C HIS A 41 6.34 -12.94 -17.34
N PRO A 42 6.60 -11.65 -17.06
CA PRO A 42 5.70 -10.82 -16.28
C PRO A 42 4.37 -10.50 -16.98
N ALA A 43 4.26 -10.70 -18.30
CA ALA A 43 3.07 -10.36 -19.08
C ALA A 43 1.80 -11.03 -18.55
N VAL A 44 1.88 -12.29 -18.10
CA VAL A 44 0.72 -13.02 -17.56
C VAL A 44 0.21 -12.46 -16.21
N GLN A 45 1.01 -11.61 -15.55
CA GLN A 45 0.64 -10.93 -14.31
C GLN A 45 -0.10 -9.61 -14.56
N LYS A 46 -0.29 -9.21 -15.82
CA LYS A 46 -0.96 -7.96 -16.20
C LYS A 46 -2.45 -8.10 -16.54
N PHE A 47 -2.95 -9.32 -16.66
CA PHE A 47 -4.33 -9.63 -17.08
C PHE A 47 -5.32 -9.75 -15.91
N ALA A 48 -4.97 -9.25 -14.73
CA ALA A 48 -5.83 -9.24 -13.55
C ALA A 48 -5.68 -7.90 -12.83
N ALA A 49 -6.68 -7.51 -12.06
CA ALA A 49 -6.63 -6.35 -11.18
C ALA A 49 -6.93 -6.79 -9.74
N ILE A 50 -6.18 -6.23 -8.79
CA ILE A 50 -6.45 -6.35 -7.36
C ILE A 50 -6.68 -4.93 -6.84
N THR A 51 -7.85 -4.72 -6.23
CA THR A 51 -8.22 -3.44 -5.63
C THR A 51 -8.06 -3.52 -4.12
N VAL A 52 -7.34 -2.55 -3.55
CA VAL A 52 -7.14 -2.41 -2.11
C VAL A 52 -7.73 -1.09 -1.64
N ALA A 53 -8.51 -1.14 -0.57
CA ALA A 53 -8.96 0.03 0.15
C ALA A 53 -8.00 0.34 1.29
N VAL A 54 -7.52 1.58 1.37
CA VAL A 54 -6.61 2.06 2.40
C VAL A 54 -7.32 3.14 3.20
N THR A 55 -7.50 2.91 4.49
CA THR A 55 -8.11 3.87 5.44
C THR A 55 -7.06 4.33 6.45
N GLY A 56 -7.09 5.62 6.80
CA GLY A 56 -6.23 6.17 7.85
C GLY A 56 -4.81 6.55 7.41
N ALA A 57 -4.50 6.43 6.11
CA ALA A 57 -3.29 7.01 5.53
C ALA A 57 -3.47 8.52 5.31
N SER A 58 -2.38 9.28 5.39
CA SER A 58 -2.39 10.72 5.22
C SER A 58 -2.55 11.14 3.75
N ARG A 59 -2.84 12.43 3.55
CA ARG A 59 -2.75 13.06 2.22
C ARG A 59 -1.31 13.09 1.69
N ARG A 60 -0.30 13.09 2.56
CA ARG A 60 1.11 12.95 2.15
C ARG A 60 1.39 11.58 1.51
N PHE A 61 0.83 10.50 2.04
CA PHE A 61 0.92 9.17 1.42
C PHE A 61 0.32 9.18 0.01
N LEU A 62 -0.87 9.78 -0.16
CA LEU A 62 -1.53 9.91 -1.46
C LEU A 62 -0.61 10.59 -2.50
N ALA A 63 0.03 11.70 -2.13
CA ALA A 63 0.94 12.42 -3.02
C ALA A 63 2.17 11.58 -3.44
N GLN A 64 2.61 10.63 -2.61
CA GLN A 64 3.74 9.77 -2.93
C GLN A 64 3.33 8.54 -3.75
N ILE A 65 2.24 7.87 -3.39
CA ILE A 65 1.85 6.61 -4.04
C ILE A 65 1.31 6.83 -5.45
N THR A 66 0.66 7.97 -5.71
CA THR A 66 0.12 8.35 -7.04
C THR A 66 1.20 8.59 -8.10
N ARG A 67 2.48 8.59 -7.73
CA ARG A 67 3.60 8.62 -8.68
C ARG A 67 3.75 7.32 -9.47
N HIS A 68 3.07 6.24 -9.07
CA HIS A 68 2.98 4.99 -9.82
C HIS A 68 1.77 5.02 -10.74
N GLN A 69 1.94 5.48 -11.97
CA GLN A 69 0.81 5.79 -12.87
C GLN A 69 0.49 4.68 -13.89
N LYS A 70 1.45 3.80 -14.17
CA LYS A 70 1.30 2.80 -15.23
C LYS A 70 0.46 1.62 -14.74
N GLU A 71 -0.69 1.38 -15.37
CA GLU A 71 -1.58 0.25 -15.04
C GLU A 71 -2.01 0.25 -13.54
N VAL A 72 -2.14 1.45 -12.96
CA VAL A 72 -2.63 1.69 -11.60
C VAL A 72 -3.68 2.80 -11.64
N GLN A 73 -4.80 2.58 -10.95
CA GLN A 73 -5.89 3.54 -10.79
C GLN A 73 -6.03 3.90 -9.31
N PHE A 74 -6.28 5.19 -9.05
CA PHE A 74 -6.45 5.74 -7.71
C PHE A 74 -7.80 6.45 -7.61
N MET A 75 -8.49 6.27 -6.48
CA MET A 75 -9.67 7.05 -6.11
C MET A 75 -9.55 7.47 -4.65
N SER A 76 -9.68 8.76 -4.35
CA SER A 76 -9.53 9.27 -2.98
C SER A 76 -10.72 10.11 -2.55
N ALA A 77 -10.99 10.16 -1.23
CA ALA A 77 -11.99 11.09 -0.70
C ALA A 77 -11.56 12.55 -0.97
N SER A 78 -12.47 13.30 -1.59
CA SER A 78 -12.24 14.68 -2.02
C SER A 78 -12.52 15.67 -0.89
N LEU A 79 -11.62 16.65 -0.70
CA LEU A 79 -11.87 17.79 0.18
C LEU A 79 -13.00 18.69 -0.34
N GLN A 80 -13.19 18.74 -1.66
CA GLN A 80 -14.22 19.56 -2.28
C GLN A 80 -15.64 19.11 -1.89
N TYR A 81 -15.86 17.79 -1.79
CA TYR A 81 -17.19 17.21 -1.59
C TYR A 81 -17.45 16.74 -0.16
N SER A 82 -16.42 16.69 0.69
CA SER A 82 -16.53 16.13 2.05
C SER A 82 -16.38 17.23 3.09
N ASN A 83 -17.25 17.20 4.10
CA ASN A 83 -17.14 18.07 5.26
C ASN A 83 -16.32 17.36 6.36
N TYR A 84 -15.22 17.97 6.79
CA TYR A 84 -14.34 17.44 7.84
C TYR A 84 -14.47 18.18 9.18
N ALA A 85 -15.38 19.16 9.30
CA ALA A 85 -15.60 19.90 10.54
C ALA A 85 -16.03 18.95 11.68
N GLY A 86 -15.37 19.04 12.83
CA GLY A 86 -15.61 18.17 13.99
C GLY A 86 -15.33 16.68 13.81
N GLN A 87 -14.93 16.22 12.61
CA GLN A 87 -14.74 14.80 12.28
C GLN A 87 -13.33 14.48 11.77
N ALA A 88 -12.44 15.47 11.71
CA ALA A 88 -11.09 15.30 11.22
C ALA A 88 -10.23 14.47 12.18
N ASP A 89 -9.40 13.62 11.60
CA ASP A 89 -8.41 12.82 12.31
C ASP A 89 -7.11 12.77 11.49
N PHE A 90 -5.99 12.47 12.14
CA PHE A 90 -4.66 12.67 11.58
C PHE A 90 -3.81 11.40 11.66
N ALA A 91 -3.06 11.14 10.60
CA ALA A 91 -2.02 10.13 10.60
C ALA A 91 -0.82 10.71 11.35
N VAL A 92 -0.39 10.06 12.43
CA VAL A 92 0.77 10.48 13.22
C VAL A 92 2.02 9.80 12.63
N PRO A 93 3.01 10.55 12.12
CA PRO A 93 4.27 9.99 11.64
C PRO A 93 4.96 9.14 12.70
N TYR A 94 5.60 8.03 12.30
CA TYR A 94 6.21 7.08 13.24
C TYR A 94 7.25 7.71 14.16
N GLU A 95 8.09 8.60 13.63
CA GLU A 95 9.08 9.37 14.40
C GLU A 95 8.44 10.29 15.45
N ILE A 96 7.32 10.94 15.11
CA ILE A 96 6.55 11.75 16.06
C ILE A 96 5.92 10.84 17.12
N MET A 97 5.36 9.69 16.73
CA MET A 97 4.80 8.71 17.67
C MET A 97 5.85 8.23 18.69
N ALA A 98 7.09 8.01 18.25
CA ALA A 98 8.21 7.60 19.10
C ALA A 98 8.81 8.72 19.98
N SER A 99 8.44 9.98 19.74
CA SER A 99 8.97 11.15 20.46
C SER A 99 8.35 11.32 21.86
N PRO A 100 8.87 12.23 22.71
CA PRO A 100 8.20 12.60 23.97
C PRO A 100 6.76 13.08 23.77
N ARG A 101 5.96 13.04 24.84
CA ARG A 101 4.52 13.37 24.78
C ARG A 101 4.28 14.79 24.26
N GLU A 102 5.13 15.71 24.67
CA GLU A 102 5.07 17.14 24.35
C GLU A 102 5.17 17.36 22.83
N ILE A 103 6.03 16.58 22.14
CA ILE A 103 6.19 16.66 20.68
C ILE A 103 4.97 16.08 19.96
N ARG A 104 4.40 14.98 20.46
CA ARG A 104 3.15 14.40 19.92
C ARG A 104 1.99 15.38 20.07
N GLU A 105 1.85 15.98 21.24
CA GLU A 105 0.79 16.94 21.55
C GLU A 105 0.94 18.20 20.70
N MET A 106 2.15 18.74 20.55
CA MET A 106 2.46 19.88 19.66
C MET A 106 2.01 19.61 18.21
N TYR A 107 2.30 18.42 17.67
CA TYR A 107 1.87 18.04 16.33
C TYR A 107 0.33 17.98 16.20
N LEU A 108 -0.32 17.30 17.15
CA LEU A 108 -1.77 17.15 17.14
C LEU A 108 -2.49 18.49 17.35
N GLU A 109 -1.95 19.37 18.21
CA GLU A 109 -2.49 20.71 18.43
C GLU A 109 -2.40 21.57 17.17
N SER A 110 -1.26 21.52 16.45
CA SER A 110 -1.12 22.20 15.16
C SER A 110 -2.16 21.70 14.14
N CYS A 111 -2.38 20.39 14.08
CA CYS A 111 -3.39 19.79 13.20
C CYS A 111 -4.82 20.23 13.57
N ARG A 112 -5.16 20.23 14.87
CA ARG A 112 -6.47 20.70 15.36
C ARG A 112 -6.70 22.17 15.06
N LYS A 113 -5.71 23.04 15.31
CA LYS A 113 -5.80 24.48 14.97
C LYS A 113 -6.09 24.71 13.49
N GLY A 114 -5.49 23.91 12.61
CA GLY A 114 -5.81 23.95 11.17
C GLY A 114 -7.27 23.63 10.89
N MET A 115 -7.83 22.61 11.55
CA MET A 115 -9.23 22.23 11.36
C MET A 115 -10.24 23.15 12.08
N ASP A 116 -9.86 23.78 13.19
CA ASP A 116 -10.64 24.85 13.81
C ASP A 116 -10.75 26.05 12.86
N CYS A 117 -9.67 26.36 12.13
CA CYS A 117 -9.67 27.39 11.11
C CYS A 117 -10.54 26.99 9.91
N TYR A 118 -10.47 25.73 9.47
CA TYR A 118 -11.34 25.17 8.42
C TYR A 118 -12.82 25.37 8.78
N GLU A 119 -13.21 25.04 10.02
CA GLU A 119 -14.58 25.16 10.47
C GLU A 119 -15.05 26.62 10.51
N LYS A 120 -14.20 27.54 10.98
CA LYS A 120 -14.48 28.99 10.96
C LYS A 120 -14.65 29.52 9.53
N LEU A 121 -13.81 29.08 8.59
CA LEU A 121 -13.93 29.45 7.17
C LEU A 121 -15.25 28.93 6.57
N CYS A 122 -15.61 27.68 6.85
CA CYS A 122 -16.88 27.11 6.42
C CYS A 122 -18.07 27.88 7.02
N GLY A 123 -18.03 28.21 8.31
CA GLY A 123 -19.05 29.03 8.98
C GLY A 123 -19.17 30.46 8.44
N ALA A 124 -18.10 31.00 7.84
CA ALA A 124 -18.10 32.27 7.14
C ALA A 124 -18.60 32.18 5.67
N GLY A 125 -19.05 31.00 5.23
CA GLY A 125 -19.57 30.78 3.87
C GLY A 125 -18.53 30.40 2.82
N ILE A 126 -17.27 30.14 3.21
CA ILE A 126 -16.25 29.62 2.29
C ILE A 126 -16.51 28.13 2.02
N GLY A 127 -16.52 27.73 0.75
CA GLY A 127 -16.73 26.33 0.37
C GLY A 127 -15.64 25.39 0.89
N HIS A 128 -15.98 24.11 1.05
CA HIS A 128 -15.09 23.08 1.61
C HIS A 128 -13.75 22.94 0.87
N ASP A 129 -13.76 23.14 -0.46
CA ASP A 129 -12.55 23.07 -1.27
C ASP A 129 -11.52 24.14 -0.85
N ALA A 130 -11.93 25.41 -0.87
CA ALA A 130 -11.08 26.54 -0.49
C ALA A 130 -10.70 26.50 0.99
N ALA A 131 -11.66 26.17 1.87
CA ALA A 131 -11.37 25.99 3.29
C ALA A 131 -10.37 24.85 3.52
N GLY A 132 -10.41 23.79 2.71
CA GLY A 132 -9.52 22.63 2.81
C GLY A 132 -8.04 22.94 2.67
N TYR A 133 -7.65 24.11 2.15
CA TYR A 133 -6.26 24.53 2.01
C TYR A 133 -5.55 24.75 3.37
N VAL A 134 -6.29 24.95 4.47
CA VAL A 134 -5.70 25.02 5.81
C VAL A 134 -5.47 23.64 6.44
N ALA A 135 -5.98 22.56 5.83
CA ALA A 135 -5.83 21.22 6.36
C ALA A 135 -4.37 20.75 6.31
N SER A 136 -3.93 20.06 7.37
CA SER A 136 -2.58 19.52 7.42
C SER A 136 -2.41 18.38 6.41
N GLN A 137 -1.19 18.19 5.91
CA GLN A 137 -0.84 17.02 5.07
C GLN A 137 -1.03 15.68 5.82
N GLY A 138 -1.11 15.74 7.15
CA GLY A 138 -1.40 14.60 8.01
C GLY A 138 -2.87 14.22 8.09
N LEU A 139 -3.79 15.04 7.55
CA LEU A 139 -5.23 14.72 7.54
C LEU A 139 -5.45 13.33 6.92
N ARG A 140 -6.15 12.46 7.65
CA ARG A 140 -6.46 11.10 7.20
C ARG A 140 -7.34 11.14 5.95
N ASN A 141 -7.11 10.18 5.09
CA ASN A 141 -7.85 9.99 3.86
C ASN A 141 -8.26 8.52 3.70
N VAL A 142 -9.18 8.30 2.77
CA VAL A 142 -9.56 6.99 2.26
C VAL A 142 -9.16 6.93 0.79
N LEU A 143 -8.47 5.86 0.41
CA LEU A 143 -7.93 5.66 -0.93
C LEU A 143 -8.26 4.26 -1.44
N LEU A 144 -8.83 4.15 -2.64
CA LEU A 144 -8.84 2.93 -3.42
C LEU A 144 -7.64 2.92 -4.36
N ILE A 145 -6.92 1.81 -4.38
CA ILE A 145 -5.83 1.56 -5.31
C ILE A 145 -6.16 0.28 -6.07
N SER A 146 -6.36 0.37 -7.37
CA SER A 146 -6.54 -0.79 -8.24
C SER A 146 -5.31 -0.93 -9.14
N ALA A 147 -4.67 -2.09 -9.09
CA ALA A 147 -3.45 -2.35 -9.85
C ALA A 147 -3.36 -3.80 -10.28
N THR A 148 -2.62 -4.06 -11.36
CA THR A 148 -2.28 -5.44 -11.73
C THR A 148 -1.32 -6.04 -10.72
N PRO A 149 -1.28 -7.38 -10.56
CA PRO A 149 -0.28 -8.00 -9.70
C PRO A 149 1.17 -7.63 -10.04
N TYR A 150 1.47 -7.44 -11.32
CA TYR A 150 2.78 -6.96 -11.75
C TYR A 150 3.11 -5.60 -11.12
N GLN A 151 2.15 -4.66 -11.16
CA GLN A 151 2.32 -3.34 -10.56
C GLN A 151 2.37 -3.39 -9.03
N TRP A 152 1.59 -4.25 -8.38
CA TRP A 152 1.70 -4.46 -6.93
C TRP A 152 3.11 -4.89 -6.53
N LYS A 153 3.68 -5.88 -7.22
CA LYS A 153 5.06 -6.33 -6.98
C LYS A 153 6.08 -5.23 -7.23
N HIS A 154 5.89 -4.44 -8.29
CA HIS A 154 6.75 -3.30 -8.60
C HIS A 154 6.70 -2.23 -7.49
N MET A 155 5.50 -1.80 -7.09
CA MET A 155 5.30 -0.80 -6.03
C MET A 155 5.87 -1.28 -4.71
N ILE A 156 5.62 -2.53 -4.31
CA ILE A 156 6.20 -3.12 -3.10
C ILE A 156 7.73 -3.09 -3.18
N GLY A 157 8.30 -3.53 -4.29
CA GLY A 157 9.76 -3.60 -4.48
C GLY A 157 10.49 -2.27 -4.31
N GLN A 158 9.83 -1.16 -4.64
CA GLN A 158 10.38 0.18 -4.43
C GLN A 158 10.03 0.74 -3.04
N ARG A 159 8.80 0.54 -2.57
CA ARG A 159 8.24 1.33 -1.46
C ARG A 159 8.39 0.72 -0.07
N VAL A 160 8.77 -0.56 0.05
CA VAL A 160 9.03 -1.18 1.36
C VAL A 160 10.51 -1.11 1.79
N CYS A 161 11.37 -0.47 0.99
CA CYS A 161 12.77 -0.23 1.35
C CYS A 161 12.89 0.66 2.60
N ARG A 162 13.82 0.34 3.52
CA ARG A 162 14.10 1.12 4.75
C ARG A 162 14.54 2.57 4.53
N ARG A 163 14.86 2.97 3.30
CA ARG A 163 15.13 4.38 2.95
C ARG A 163 13.85 5.18 2.70
N ASN A 164 12.75 4.52 2.37
CA ASN A 164 11.50 5.20 2.08
C ASN A 164 10.95 5.86 3.35
N THR A 165 10.05 6.83 3.19
CA THR A 165 9.38 7.46 4.33
C THR A 165 8.53 6.45 5.08
N ASP A 166 8.56 6.51 6.41
CA ASP A 166 7.97 5.48 7.27
C ASP A 166 6.49 5.22 6.99
N GLU A 167 5.67 6.26 6.83
CA GLU A 167 4.25 6.08 6.54
C GLU A 167 4.01 5.24 5.27
N THR A 168 4.61 5.63 4.15
CA THR A 168 4.50 4.90 2.88
C THR A 168 4.99 3.48 3.01
N ARG A 169 6.07 3.28 3.77
CA ARG A 169 6.61 1.95 4.02
C ARG A 169 5.65 1.10 4.86
N ILE A 170 5.11 1.63 5.95
CA ILE A 170 4.14 0.96 6.83
C ILE A 170 2.90 0.57 6.04
N VAL A 171 2.32 1.51 5.28
CA VAL A 171 1.12 1.24 4.46
C VAL A 171 1.42 0.16 3.43
N MET A 172 2.53 0.24 2.70
CA MET A 172 2.88 -0.76 1.68
C MET A 172 3.22 -2.14 2.26
N LEU A 173 3.81 -2.20 3.46
CA LEU A 173 4.02 -3.45 4.18
C LEU A 173 2.69 -4.08 4.64
N LYS A 174 1.75 -3.28 5.15
CA LYS A 174 0.39 -3.75 5.48
C LYS A 174 -0.35 -4.25 4.24
N ILE A 175 -0.27 -3.53 3.12
CA ILE A 175 -0.84 -3.99 1.84
C ILE A 175 -0.19 -5.32 1.41
N TRP A 176 1.14 -5.43 1.49
CA TRP A 176 1.82 -6.67 1.12
C TRP A 176 1.38 -7.84 2.02
N LYS A 177 1.19 -7.62 3.32
CA LYS A 177 0.61 -8.63 4.23
C LYS A 177 -0.75 -9.15 3.75
N GLU A 178 -1.67 -8.25 3.38
CA GLU A 178 -3.00 -8.64 2.86
C GLU A 178 -2.91 -9.37 1.52
N LEU A 179 -2.03 -8.92 0.61
CA LEU A 179 -1.79 -9.59 -0.67
C LEU A 179 -1.20 -10.98 -0.48
N SER A 180 -0.29 -11.16 0.48
CA SER A 180 0.24 -12.47 0.86
C SER A 180 -0.82 -13.38 1.48
N ALA A 181 -1.82 -12.85 2.19
CA ALA A 181 -2.95 -13.67 2.63
C ALA A 181 -3.84 -14.11 1.45
N LEU A 182 -4.04 -13.24 0.46
CA LEU A 182 -4.80 -13.54 -0.75
C LEU A 182 -4.14 -14.59 -1.65
N SER A 183 -2.81 -14.55 -1.81
CA SER A 183 -2.06 -15.55 -2.58
C SER A 183 -0.65 -15.75 -1.99
N PRO A 184 -0.50 -16.67 -1.02
CA PRO A 184 0.72 -16.85 -0.23
C PRO A 184 1.97 -17.09 -1.06
N ILE A 185 1.88 -17.97 -2.06
CA ILE A 185 3.02 -18.31 -2.92
C ILE A 185 3.32 -17.15 -3.87
N PHE A 186 2.30 -16.58 -4.49
CA PHE A 186 2.50 -15.57 -5.51
C PHE A 186 3.10 -14.27 -4.96
N PHE A 187 2.78 -13.93 -3.72
CA PHE A 187 3.30 -12.76 -3.00
C PHE A 187 4.34 -13.12 -1.93
N ALA A 188 4.93 -14.32 -1.97
CA ALA A 188 6.01 -14.71 -1.07
C ALA A 188 7.28 -13.85 -1.27
N PRO A 189 8.15 -13.72 -0.24
CA PRO A 189 9.39 -12.94 -0.31
C PRO A 189 10.30 -13.18 -1.54
N PRO A 190 10.46 -14.42 -2.04
CA PRO A 190 11.25 -14.67 -3.26
C PRO A 190 10.71 -13.95 -4.50
N PHE A 191 9.38 -13.79 -4.60
CA PHE A 191 8.72 -13.22 -5.78
C PHE A 191 8.29 -11.77 -5.59
N THR A 192 8.08 -11.34 -4.34
CA THR A 192 7.59 -10.01 -3.97
C THR A 192 8.37 -9.50 -2.78
N GLY A 193 8.81 -8.25 -2.84
CA GLY A 193 9.61 -7.66 -1.79
C GLY A 193 10.61 -6.65 -2.34
N PRO A 194 11.30 -5.92 -1.46
CA PRO A 194 12.30 -4.96 -1.84
C PRO A 194 13.43 -5.65 -2.61
N PHE A 195 14.07 -4.92 -3.53
CA PHE A 195 15.08 -5.51 -4.42
C PHE A 195 16.19 -6.26 -3.68
N CYS A 196 16.58 -5.79 -2.49
CA CYS A 196 17.60 -6.42 -1.66
C CYS A 196 17.21 -7.79 -1.06
N GLN A 197 15.92 -8.14 -1.00
CA GLN A 197 15.47 -9.49 -0.60
C GLN A 197 15.48 -10.47 -1.78
N ARG A 198 15.30 -9.98 -3.02
CA ARG A 198 15.23 -10.83 -4.22
C ARG A 198 16.62 -11.14 -4.79
N GLU A 199 17.45 -10.12 -4.98
CA GLU A 199 18.83 -10.31 -5.48
C GLU A 199 19.77 -9.27 -4.85
N GLN A 200 19.66 -8.03 -5.32
CA GLN A 200 20.51 -6.92 -4.90
C GLN A 200 19.74 -5.60 -4.96
N CYS A 201 20.26 -4.58 -4.28
CA CYS A 201 19.67 -3.25 -4.34
C CYS A 201 19.89 -2.63 -5.73
N LEU A 202 18.79 -2.29 -6.42
CA LEU A 202 18.84 -1.67 -7.75
C LEU A 202 19.03 -0.14 -7.73
N GLU A 203 19.09 0.47 -6.54
CA GLU A 203 19.25 1.91 -6.37
C GLU A 203 20.72 2.38 -6.54
N GLY A 204 21.69 1.46 -6.65
CA GLY A 204 23.10 1.79 -6.88
C GLY A 204 23.67 2.75 -5.81
N LYS A 205 24.13 3.94 -6.22
CA LYS A 205 24.62 5.00 -5.31
C LYS A 205 23.57 5.45 -4.28
N MET A 206 22.30 5.18 -4.57
CA MET A 206 21.16 5.52 -3.72
C MET A 206 20.74 4.34 -2.79
N ALA A 207 21.55 3.28 -2.70
CA ALA A 207 21.30 2.19 -1.77
C ALA A 207 21.26 2.66 -0.31
N CYS A 208 20.38 2.04 0.49
CA CYS A 208 20.17 2.43 1.88
C CYS A 208 21.16 1.81 2.87
N GLY A 209 21.99 0.86 2.44
CA GLY A 209 22.91 0.07 3.28
C GLY A 209 22.21 -0.94 4.23
N ARG A 210 20.90 -0.81 4.47
CA ARG A 210 20.14 -1.58 5.46
C ARG A 210 19.37 -2.72 4.81
N LYS A 211 20.07 -3.81 4.48
CA LYS A 211 19.45 -5.00 3.85
C LYS A 211 18.41 -5.65 4.76
N LEU A 212 17.37 -6.21 4.14
CA LEU A 212 16.36 -7.04 4.79
C LEU A 212 16.70 -8.51 4.56
N GLY A 213 16.36 -9.38 5.51
CA GLY A 213 16.61 -10.82 5.38
C GLY A 213 15.78 -11.43 4.26
N LYS A 214 16.34 -12.38 3.50
CA LYS A 214 15.71 -12.95 2.30
C LYS A 214 14.29 -13.48 2.58
N GLU A 215 14.14 -14.22 3.67
CA GLU A 215 12.88 -14.87 4.06
C GLU A 215 11.96 -14.01 4.93
N MET A 216 12.36 -12.77 5.28
CA MET A 216 11.52 -11.90 6.11
C MET A 216 10.20 -11.59 5.39
N ARG A 217 9.09 -11.89 6.06
CA ARG A 217 7.74 -11.53 5.60
C ARG A 217 7.42 -10.09 6.00
N SER A 218 6.41 -9.51 5.37
CA SER A 218 5.95 -8.16 5.67
C SER A 218 5.63 -7.94 7.17
N ASP A 219 5.06 -8.93 7.85
CA ASP A 219 4.75 -8.85 9.29
C ASP A 219 6.03 -8.88 10.15
N ASP A 220 7.03 -9.68 9.79
CA ASP A 220 8.34 -9.69 10.48
C ASP A 220 9.02 -8.33 10.36
N ILE A 221 8.95 -7.73 9.17
CA ILE A 221 9.50 -6.40 8.89
C ILE A 221 8.77 -5.32 9.71
N LEU A 222 7.44 -5.37 9.75
CA LEU A 222 6.63 -4.43 10.53
C LEU A 222 6.96 -4.52 12.03
N ARG A 223 7.07 -5.73 12.58
CA ARG A 223 7.39 -5.93 14.01
C ARG A 223 8.80 -5.48 14.36
N ALA A 224 9.77 -5.77 13.48
CA ALA A 224 11.17 -5.43 13.72
C ALA A 224 11.41 -3.91 13.61
N ASP A 225 10.86 -3.27 12.59
CA ASP A 225 11.19 -1.87 12.28
C ASP A 225 10.18 -0.87 12.87
N TYR A 226 8.95 -1.32 13.14
CA TYR A 226 7.87 -0.47 13.66
C TYR A 226 7.18 -1.07 14.91
N PRO A 227 7.94 -1.45 15.97
CA PRO A 227 7.38 -2.13 17.14
C PRO A 227 6.28 -1.32 17.86
N LEU A 228 6.32 0.01 17.79
CA LEU A 228 5.33 0.87 18.45
C LEU A 228 3.90 0.71 17.91
N LEU A 229 3.75 0.23 16.67
CA LEU A 229 2.43 -0.05 16.10
C LEU A 229 1.68 -1.15 16.86
N TYR A 230 2.41 -2.06 17.49
CA TYR A 230 1.86 -3.21 18.21
C TYR A 230 1.79 -2.99 19.73
N THR A 231 2.46 -1.96 20.25
CA THR A 231 2.33 -1.56 21.66
C THR A 231 1.25 -0.50 21.85
N ALA A 232 0.98 0.34 20.85
CA ALA A 232 -0.12 1.30 20.87
C ALA A 232 -1.50 0.63 20.84
N GLU A 233 -1.64 -0.52 20.14
CA GLU A 233 -2.88 -1.32 20.15
C GLU A 233 -3.25 -1.81 21.56
N LYS A 234 -2.26 -2.07 22.43
CA LYS A 234 -2.51 -2.38 23.85
C LYS A 234 -2.95 -1.14 24.64
N ARG A 235 -2.34 0.03 24.42
CA ARG A 235 -2.73 1.28 25.11
C ARG A 235 -4.15 1.73 24.77
N ALA A 236 -4.55 1.64 23.50
CA ALA A 236 -5.91 2.02 23.10
C ALA A 236 -6.98 1.05 23.63
N ALA A 237 -6.64 -0.21 23.90
CA ALA A 237 -7.53 -1.19 24.52
C ALA A 237 -7.57 -1.09 26.05
N ASP A 238 -6.52 -0.54 26.68
CA ASP A 238 -6.47 -0.28 28.13
C ASP A 238 -7.08 1.09 28.51
N GLU A 239 -7.27 1.99 27.54
CA GLU A 239 -7.87 3.34 27.70
C GLU A 239 -9.34 3.42 27.22
N SER A 240 -9.93 2.31 26.77
CA SER A 240 -11.35 2.17 26.37
C SER A 240 -12.16 1.34 27.35
#